data_AF-A0A9P6PXC2-F1
#
_entry.id   AF-A0A9P6PXC2-F1
#
_cell.length_a   1.000
_cell.length_b   1.000
_cell.length_c   1.000
_cell.angle_alpha   90.00
_cell.angle_beta   90.00
_cell.angle_gamma   90.00
#
_symmetry.space_group_name_H-M   'P 1'
#
loop_
_entity.id
_entity.type
_entity.pdbx_description
1 polymer ?
#
loop_
_entity_poly.entity_id
_entity_poly.type
_entity_poly.pdbx_seq_one_letter_code
_entity_poly.pdbx_strand_id
1 'polypeptide(L)'
;MFRLVNKRLAINRELESLKQEFNQCSLPIEFVHRIVVNCVDEIIERGLYHPFILKNPCPASVVAAILTLMADPERRDLFSLKCARIDTVVGVMLTVLKNLREAIVPLEIQGELTSGK
;
A
#
# COMPACT_ATOMS: atom_id res chain seq x y z
N MET A 1 -17.34 -21.77 -20.79
CA MET A 1 -17.62 -20.54 -20.02
C MET A 1 -17.42 -20.72 -18.51
N PHE A 2 -17.89 -21.81 -17.88
CA PHE A 2 -17.78 -22.08 -16.44
C PHE A 2 -16.34 -22.15 -15.86
N ARG A 3 -15.36 -22.70 -16.59
CA ARG A 3 -13.96 -22.80 -16.12
C ARG A 3 -13.28 -21.44 -15.88
N LEU A 4 -13.60 -20.44 -16.70
CA LEU A 4 -13.07 -19.08 -16.56
C LEU A 4 -13.72 -18.34 -15.38
N VAL A 5 -15.01 -18.55 -15.16
CA VAL A 5 -15.75 -18.01 -14.02
C VAL A 5 -15.20 -18.57 -12.70
N ASN A 6 -14.95 -19.88 -12.65
CA ASN A 6 -14.39 -20.52 -11.45
C ASN A 6 -12.95 -20.07 -11.16
N LYS A 7 -12.10 -19.88 -12.19
CA LYS A 7 -10.76 -19.29 -12.01
C LYS A 7 -10.83 -17.85 -11.48
N ARG A 8 -11.73 -17.02 -12.02
CA ARG A 8 -11.94 -15.64 -11.53
C ARG A 8 -12.43 -15.63 -10.09
N LEU A 9 -13.34 -16.53 -9.72
CA LEU A 9 -13.85 -16.64 -8.35
C LEU A 9 -12.76 -17.10 -7.37
N ALA A 10 -11.87 -18.00 -7.78
CA ALA A 10 -10.74 -18.43 -6.96
C ALA A 10 -9.73 -17.29 -6.73
N ILE A 11 -9.34 -16.59 -7.80
CA ILE A 11 -8.45 -15.43 -7.72
C ILE A 11 -9.07 -14.33 -6.84
N ASN A 12 -10.38 -14.09 -6.96
CA ASN A 12 -11.07 -13.11 -6.12
C ASN A 12 -11.10 -13.52 -4.65
N ARG A 13 -11.21 -14.81 -4.32
CA ARG A 13 -11.14 -15.30 -2.92
C ARG A 13 -9.73 -15.18 -2.34
N GLU A 14 -8.70 -15.52 -3.11
CA GLU A 14 -7.31 -15.30 -2.71
C GLU A 14 -7.00 -13.81 -2.51
N LEU A 15 -7.51 -12.95 -3.39
CA LEU A 15 -7.40 -11.49 -3.25
C LEU A 15 -8.10 -10.96 -1.99
N GLU A 16 -9.30 -11.46 -1.67
CA GLU A 16 -10.02 -11.05 -0.46
C GLU A 16 -9.34 -11.58 0.80
N SER A 17 -8.76 -12.79 0.76
CA SER A 17 -7.91 -13.32 1.85
C SER A 17 -6.69 -12.44 2.07
N LEU A 18 -5.95 -12.13 1.01
CA LEU A 18 -4.78 -11.25 1.06
C LEU A 18 -5.14 -9.86 1.58
N LYS A 19 -6.28 -9.29 1.17
CA LYS A 19 -6.78 -8.01 1.68
C LYS A 19 -7.12 -8.06 3.17
N GLN A 20 -7.67 -9.18 3.65
CA GLN A 20 -8.04 -9.35 5.05
C GLN A 20 -6.81 -9.58 5.94
N GLU A 21 -5.84 -10.36 5.46
CA GLU A 21 -4.54 -10.57 6.09
C GLU A 21 -3.75 -9.26 6.17
N PHE A 22 -3.63 -8.51 5.06
CA PHE A 22 -2.81 -7.31 5.04
C PHE A 22 -3.35 -6.16 5.90
N ASN A 23 -4.68 -6.05 6.06
CA ASN A 23 -5.29 -5.06 6.96
C ASN A 23 -5.09 -5.41 8.45
N GLN A 24 -4.63 -6.62 8.77
CA GLN A 24 -4.34 -7.08 10.12
C GLN A 24 -2.83 -7.24 10.38
N CYS A 25 -2.00 -7.09 9.33
CA CYS A 25 -0.56 -7.21 9.43
C CYS A 25 0.07 -5.95 10.00
N SER A 26 0.87 -6.14 11.05
CA SER A 26 1.74 -5.11 11.60
C SER A 26 3.08 -5.16 10.86
N LEU A 27 3.42 -4.10 10.12
CA LEU A 27 4.63 -4.04 9.29
C LEU A 27 5.83 -3.45 10.05
N PRO A 28 7.04 -4.01 9.88
CA PRO A 28 8.25 -3.47 10.49
C PRO A 28 8.64 -2.12 9.86
N ILE A 29 9.24 -1.25 10.67
CA ILE A 29 9.53 0.14 10.28
C ILE A 29 10.48 0.22 9.08
N GLU A 30 11.45 -0.69 8.97
CA GLU A 30 12.41 -0.71 7.86
C GLU A 30 11.73 -1.02 6.53
N PHE A 31 10.74 -1.93 6.56
CA PHE A 31 9.95 -2.26 5.38
C PHE A 31 9.08 -1.06 4.97
N VAL A 32 8.34 -0.48 5.92
CA VAL A 32 7.50 0.69 5.65
C VAL A 32 8.33 1.85 5.11
N HIS A 33 9.44 2.18 5.76
CA HIS A 33 10.35 3.25 5.34
C HIS A 33 10.80 3.05 3.89
N ARG A 34 11.29 1.85 3.54
CA ARG A 34 11.73 1.54 2.17
C ARG A 34 10.63 1.76 1.13
N ILE A 35 9.41 1.29 1.42
CA ILE A 35 8.29 1.42 0.49
C ILE A 35 7.86 2.88 0.36
N VAL A 36 7.78 3.60 1.48
CA VAL A 36 7.39 5.01 1.51
C VAL A 36 8.36 5.87 0.70
N VAL A 37 9.68 5.70 0.87
CA VAL A 37 10.68 6.44 0.07
C VAL A 37 10.46 6.20 -1.42
N ASN A 38 10.36 4.94 -1.85
CA ASN A 38 10.11 4.62 -3.26
C ASN A 38 8.81 5.23 -3.78
N CYS A 39 7.74 5.23 -2.98
CA CYS A 39 6.46 5.84 -3.37
C CYS A 39 6.56 7.36 -3.46
N VAL A 40 7.27 8.01 -2.53
CA VAL A 40 7.46 9.47 -2.51
C VAL A 40 8.25 9.92 -3.74
N ASP A 41 9.32 9.22 -4.11
CA ASP A 41 10.09 9.52 -5.32
C ASP A 41 9.20 9.49 -6.56
N GLU A 42 8.37 8.47 -6.71
CA GLU A 42 7.39 8.36 -7.80
C GLU A 42 6.34 9.48 -7.77
N ILE A 43 5.85 9.87 -6.59
CA ILE A 43 4.88 10.97 -6.44
C ILE A 43 5.51 12.31 -6.82
N ILE A 44 6.77 12.54 -6.45
CA ILE A 44 7.51 13.74 -6.84
C ILE A 44 7.74 13.76 -8.34
N GLU A 45 8.17 12.64 -8.94
CA GLU A 45 8.49 12.57 -10.37
C GLU A 45 7.27 12.79 -11.28
N ARG A 46 6.10 12.23 -10.93
CA ARG A 46 4.94 12.19 -11.85
C ARG A 46 3.57 12.48 -11.22
N GLY A 47 3.51 12.69 -9.91
CA GLY A 47 2.25 12.82 -9.17
C GLY A 47 1.84 14.24 -8.80
N LEU A 48 2.76 15.20 -8.80
CA LEU A 48 2.50 16.54 -8.24
C LEU A 48 1.32 17.29 -8.89
N TYR A 49 1.14 17.11 -10.19
CA TYR A 49 0.04 17.74 -10.94
C TYR A 49 -1.17 16.82 -11.13
N HIS A 50 -1.15 15.62 -10.54
CA HIS A 50 -2.25 14.68 -10.68
C HIS A 50 -3.45 15.14 -9.84
N PRO A 51 -4.63 15.38 -10.46
CA PRO A 51 -5.81 15.82 -9.73
C PRO A 51 -6.17 14.85 -8.62
N PHE A 52 -6.40 15.39 -7.41
CA PHE A 52 -6.88 14.64 -6.26
C PHE A 52 -6.05 13.39 -5.89
N ILE A 53 -4.73 13.43 -6.13
CA ILE A 53 -3.81 12.30 -5.98
C ILE A 53 -3.93 11.50 -4.66
N LEU A 54 -4.22 12.17 -3.54
CA LEU A 54 -4.39 11.54 -2.21
C LEU A 54 -5.84 11.10 -1.90
N LYS A 55 -6.79 11.40 -2.79
CA LYS A 55 -8.22 11.13 -2.60
C LYS A 55 -8.79 10.16 -3.63
N ASN A 56 -8.06 9.88 -4.71
CA ASN A 56 -8.53 8.99 -5.76
C ASN A 56 -8.65 7.55 -5.23
N PRO A 57 -9.70 6.83 -5.64
CA PRO A 57 -9.90 5.46 -5.20
C PRO A 57 -8.84 4.55 -5.80
N CYS A 58 -8.26 3.69 -4.97
CA CYS A 58 -7.41 2.60 -5.40
C CYS A 58 -8.00 1.26 -4.94
N PRO A 59 -8.07 0.23 -5.81
CA PRO A 59 -8.51 -1.09 -5.38
C PRO A 59 -7.56 -1.68 -4.34
N ALA A 60 -8.08 -1.93 -3.13
CA ALA A 60 -7.29 -2.48 -2.01
C ALA A 60 -6.61 -3.81 -2.37
N SER A 61 -7.23 -4.61 -3.24
CA SER A 61 -6.67 -5.86 -3.72
C SER A 61 -5.44 -5.69 -4.61
N VAL A 62 -5.40 -4.65 -5.43
CA VAL A 62 -4.22 -4.33 -6.26
C VAL A 62 -3.08 -3.88 -5.36
N VAL A 63 -3.38 -3.05 -4.35
CA VAL A 63 -2.40 -2.63 -3.35
C VAL A 63 -1.83 -3.83 -2.59
N ALA A 64 -2.69 -4.74 -2.13
CA ALA A 64 -2.26 -5.96 -1.45
C ALA A 64 -1.34 -6.81 -2.33
N ALA A 65 -1.71 -7.05 -3.59
CA ALA A 65 -0.88 -7.81 -4.52
C ALA A 65 0.50 -7.17 -4.75
N ILE A 66 0.56 -5.85 -4.91
CA ILE A 66 1.81 -5.11 -5.05
C ILE A 66 2.68 -5.27 -3.80
N LEU A 67 2.08 -5.11 -2.62
CA LEU A 67 2.82 -5.24 -1.36
C LEU A 67 3.34 -6.65 -1.15
N THR A 68 2.57 -7.68 -1.51
CA THR A 68 3.03 -9.07 -1.49
C THR A 68 4.25 -9.26 -2.41
N LEU A 69 4.21 -8.72 -3.63
CA LEU A 69 5.34 -8.80 -4.56
C LEU A 69 6.58 -8.06 -4.04
N MET A 70 6.40 -6.90 -3.39
CA MET A 70 7.50 -6.11 -2.83
C MET A 70 8.07 -6.71 -1.54
N ALA A 71 7.30 -7.54 -0.84
CA ALA A 71 7.75 -8.30 0.33
C ALA A 71 8.55 -9.56 -0.06
N ASP A 72 8.30 -10.13 -1.23
CA ASP A 72 8.98 -11.33 -1.72
C ASP A 72 10.39 -11.00 -2.24
N PRO A 73 11.47 -11.45 -1.56
CA PRO A 73 12.84 -11.15 -1.96
C PRO A 73 13.24 -11.77 -3.31
N GLU A 74 12.58 -12.85 -3.75
CA GLU A 74 12.86 -13.55 -5.01
C GLU A 74 12.16 -12.90 -6.21
N ARG A 75 11.12 -12.09 -5.96
CA ARG A 75 10.26 -11.51 -7.01
C ARG A 75 10.21 -9.99 -7.01
N ARG A 76 10.77 -9.33 -6.00
CA ARG A 76 10.75 -7.86 -5.87
C ARG A 76 11.39 -7.12 -7.03
N ASP A 77 12.34 -7.74 -7.73
CA ASP A 77 13.01 -7.22 -8.91
C ASP A 77 12.13 -7.27 -10.18
N LEU A 78 11.14 -8.16 -10.20
CA LEU A 78 10.18 -8.30 -11.30
C LEU A 78 9.11 -7.20 -11.31
N PHE A 79 9.06 -6.36 -10.27
CA PHE A 79 8.04 -5.33 -10.12
C PHE A 79 8.67 -3.95 -9.90
N SER A 80 8.16 -2.96 -10.64
CA SER A 80 8.54 -1.55 -10.48
C SER A 80 7.31 -0.67 -10.27
N LEU A 81 7.37 0.22 -9.28
CA LEU A 81 6.32 1.22 -9.04
C LEU A 81 6.17 2.20 -10.20
N LYS A 82 7.20 2.35 -11.05
CA LYS A 82 7.14 3.15 -12.30
C LYS A 82 6.06 2.66 -13.25
N CYS A 83 5.78 1.36 -13.24
CA CYS A 83 4.76 0.73 -14.07
C CYS A 83 3.35 0.82 -13.47
N ALA A 84 3.21 1.27 -12.22
CA ALA A 84 1.93 1.39 -11.55
C ALA A 84 1.26 2.75 -11.84
N ARG A 85 -0.08 2.77 -11.84
CA ARG A 85 -0.83 4.04 -11.84
C ARG A 85 -0.45 4.86 -10.61
N ILE A 86 -0.42 6.18 -10.74
CA ILE A 86 0.01 7.04 -9.63
C ILE A 86 -0.92 6.94 -8.42
N ASP A 87 -2.23 6.82 -8.66
CA ASP A 87 -3.23 6.56 -7.60
C ASP A 87 -2.91 5.25 -6.83
N THR A 88 -2.35 4.25 -7.52
CA THR A 88 -1.95 2.98 -6.91
C THR A 88 -0.68 3.13 -6.08
N VAL A 89 0.31 3.89 -6.55
CA VAL A 89 1.51 4.20 -5.75
C VAL A 89 1.13 4.89 -4.46
N VAL A 90 0.20 5.85 -4.53
CA VAL A 90 -0.34 6.53 -3.35
C VAL A 90 -1.09 5.55 -2.44
N GLY A 91 -1.93 4.69 -3.02
CA GLY A 91 -2.65 3.66 -2.26
C GLY A 91 -1.71 2.71 -1.52
N VAL A 92 -0.60 2.31 -2.14
CA VAL A 92 0.47 1.52 -1.55
C VAL A 92 1.10 2.28 -0.37
N MET A 93 1.51 3.54 -0.58
CA MET A 93 2.11 4.39 0.45
C MET A 93 1.19 4.54 1.68
N LEU A 94 -0.07 4.90 1.47
CA LEU A 94 -1.03 5.08 2.56
C LEU A 94 -1.31 3.76 3.29
N THR A 95 -1.34 2.64 2.55
CA THR A 95 -1.58 1.32 3.15
C THR A 95 -0.42 0.87 4.03
N VAL A 96 0.84 1.08 3.62
CA VAL A 96 1.98 0.71 4.48
C VAL A 96 2.09 1.60 5.71
N LEU A 97 1.79 2.90 5.57
CA LEU A 97 1.76 3.82 6.71
C LEU A 97 0.65 3.45 7.71
N LYS A 98 -0.53 3.09 7.22
CA LYS A 98 -1.66 2.64 8.06
C LYS A 98 -1.33 1.37 8.85
N ASN A 99 -0.53 0.48 8.26
CA ASN A 99 -0.16 -0.81 8.86
C ASN A 99 1.22 -0.78 9.56
N LEU A 100 1.82 0.40 9.73
CA LEU A 100 3.05 0.54 10.49
C LEU A 100 2.82 0.07 11.93
N ARG A 101 3.72 -0.80 12.42
CA ARG A 101 3.64 -1.36 13.78
C ARG A 101 3.68 -0.32 14.89
N GLU A 102 4.52 0.67 14.70
CA GLU A 102 4.78 1.72 15.67
C GLU A 102 4.11 3.01 15.21
N ALA A 103 3.61 3.81 16.15
CA ALA A 103 3.11 5.11 15.78
C ALA A 103 4.26 5.97 15.25
N ILE A 104 4.08 6.56 14.05
CA ILE A 104 5.06 7.51 13.48
C ILE A 104 5.31 8.67 14.46
N VAL A 105 4.23 9.08 15.13
CA VAL A 105 4.24 10.11 16.16
C VAL A 105 4.40 9.39 17.51
N PRO A 106 5.50 9.60 18.24
CA PRO A 106 5.70 9.04 19.58
C PRO A 106 4.53 9.39 20.52
N LEU A 107 4.15 8.46 21.38
CA LEU A 107 3.00 8.60 22.29
C LEU A 107 3.13 9.82 23.22
N GLU A 108 4.36 10.17 23.56
CA GLU A 108 4.72 11.26 24.45
C GLU A 108 4.25 12.62 23.92
N ILE A 109 4.24 12.80 22.59
CA ILE A 109 3.85 14.07 21.95
C ILE A 109 2.44 14.04 21.35
N GLN A 110 1.75 12.89 21.36
CA GLN A 110 0.38 12.79 20.84
C GLN A 110 -0.61 13.63 21.65
N GLY A 111 -0.39 13.75 22.97
CA GLY A 111 -1.21 14.59 23.85
C GLY A 111 -1.13 16.07 23.48
N GLU A 112 0.07 16.56 23.16
CA GLU A 112 0.30 17.96 22.76
C GLU A 112 -0.31 18.27 21.38
N LEU A 113 -0.27 17.31 20.45
CA LEU A 113 -0.87 17.44 19.11
C LEU A 113 -2.40 17.39 19.15
N THR A 114 -3.00 16.78 20.17
CA THR A 114 -4.45 16.64 20.31
C THR A 114 -5.08 17.67 21.25
N SER A 115 -4.30 18.30 22.13
CA SER A 115 -4.78 19.34 23.06
C SER A 115 -4.91 20.74 22.43
N GLY A 116 -4.69 20.88 21.13
CA GLY A 116 -4.90 22.12 20.36
C GLY A 116 -6.38 22.43 20.06
N LYS A 117 -7.32 22.00 20.90
CA LYS A 117 -8.74 22.37 20.85
C LYS A 117 -9.16 23.12 22.09
#